data_AF-A0A1E4SFT7-F1
#
_entry.id   AF-A0A1E4SFT7-F1
#
_cell.length_a   1.000
_cell.length_b   1.000
_cell.length_c   1.000
_cell.angle_alpha   90.00
_cell.angle_beta   90.00
_cell.angle_gamma   90.00
#
_symmetry.space_group_name_H-M   'P 1'
#
loop_
_entity.id
_entity.type
_entity.pdbx_description
1 polymer ?
#
loop_
_entity_poly.entity_id
_entity_poly.type
_entity_poly.pdbx_seq_one_letter_code
_entity_poly.pdbx_strand_id
1 'polypeptide(L)'
;MQFSSIFSIAALAAIATASPIFKVITIRSGSEFQYQNIIQKDGQLYVSAQDSPVTLILDTSDGTLSDSTTREYIQVLDTLFYETNRKDATKGFAIKDGYLTLNDEAFYACGAGHNEYKLTTACSTDEPLALKVVDQSDTN
;
A
#
# COMPACT_ATOMS: atom_id res chain seq x y z
N MET A 1 -12.27 61.83 7.32
CA MET A 1 -12.52 60.45 7.77
C MET A 1 -11.57 59.56 7.00
N GLN A 2 -10.47 59.10 7.61
CA GLN A 2 -9.54 58.16 6.99
C GLN A 2 -9.93 56.75 7.45
N PHE A 3 -10.39 55.91 6.52
CA PHE A 3 -10.66 54.50 6.77
C PHE A 3 -9.37 53.71 6.53
N SER A 4 -8.70 53.31 7.61
CA SER A 4 -7.58 52.36 7.54
C SER A 4 -8.14 50.94 7.50
N SER A 5 -8.13 50.30 6.33
CA SER A 5 -8.40 48.86 6.19
C SER A 5 -7.08 48.10 6.25
N ILE A 6 -6.89 47.32 7.30
CA ILE A 6 -5.73 46.44 7.48
C ILE A 6 -6.12 45.08 6.88
N PHE A 7 -5.57 44.76 5.71
CA PHE A 7 -5.68 43.42 5.12
C PHE A 7 -4.68 42.49 5.83
N SER A 8 -5.16 41.65 6.75
CA SER A 8 -4.38 40.55 7.32
C SER A 8 -4.26 39.41 6.30
N ILE A 9 -3.07 39.22 5.75
CA ILE A 9 -2.75 38.08 4.89
C ILE A 9 -2.39 36.90 5.82
N ALA A 10 -3.31 35.96 5.99
CA ALA A 10 -3.01 34.70 6.65
C ALA A 10 -2.18 33.82 5.69
N ALA A 11 -0.89 33.65 5.98
CA ALA A 11 -0.05 32.70 5.27
C ALA A 11 -0.47 31.27 5.67
N LEU A 12 -1.07 30.52 4.75
CA LEU A 12 -1.22 29.06 4.90
C LEU A 12 0.18 28.44 4.75
N ALA A 13 0.75 27.98 5.86
CA ALA A 13 1.88 27.07 5.80
C ALA A 13 1.38 25.73 5.28
N ALA A 14 1.75 25.36 4.05
CA ALA A 14 1.54 24.02 3.54
C ALA A 14 2.47 23.08 4.32
N ILE A 15 1.89 22.24 5.17
CA ILE A 15 2.62 21.16 5.83
C ILE A 15 2.83 20.11 4.74
N ALA A 16 4.04 20.01 4.21
CA ALA A 16 4.39 18.91 3.32
C ALA A 16 4.32 17.62 4.15
N THR A 17 3.31 16.78 3.89
CA THR A 17 3.23 15.45 4.47
C THR A 17 4.20 14.56 3.71
N ALA A 18 5.29 14.18 4.37
CA ALA A 18 6.23 13.18 3.85
C ALA A 18 5.48 11.91 3.43
N SER A 19 5.83 11.34 2.28
CA SER A 19 5.24 10.07 1.81
C SER A 19 6.01 8.90 2.42
N PRO A 20 5.36 8.03 3.21
CA PRO A 20 6.03 6.88 3.81
C PRO A 20 6.52 5.92 2.72
N ILE A 21 7.78 5.49 2.84
CA ILE A 21 8.40 4.41 2.07
C ILE A 21 8.57 3.22 3.00
N PHE A 22 8.11 2.05 2.62
CA PHE A 22 8.10 0.87 3.48
C PHE A 22 8.05 -0.43 2.68
N LYS A 23 8.23 -1.55 3.39
CA LYS A 23 7.94 -2.90 2.89
C LYS A 23 6.81 -3.50 3.70
N VAL A 24 6.26 -4.60 3.21
CA VAL A 24 5.16 -5.30 3.86
C VAL A 24 5.49 -6.77 4.03
N ILE A 25 5.19 -7.29 5.22
CA ILE A 25 5.16 -8.72 5.49
C ILE A 25 3.77 -9.14 5.94
N THR A 26 3.41 -10.37 5.65
CA THR A 26 2.15 -10.99 6.05
C THR A 26 2.21 -11.46 7.51
N ILE A 27 1.10 -11.29 8.23
CA ILE A 27 0.91 -11.81 9.59
C ILE A 27 -0.37 -12.65 9.60
N ARG A 28 -0.18 -13.94 9.86
CA ARG A 28 -1.26 -14.93 10.02
C ARG A 28 -0.74 -16.09 10.86
N SER A 29 -0.89 -15.99 12.18
CA SER A 29 -0.29 -16.94 13.09
C SER A 29 -0.85 -18.35 12.85
N GLY A 30 0.05 -19.33 12.73
CA GLY A 30 -0.30 -20.73 12.50
C GLY A 30 -0.54 -21.11 11.04
N SER A 31 -0.31 -20.22 10.06
CA SER A 31 -0.34 -20.56 8.63
C SER A 31 1.04 -20.51 7.98
N GLU A 32 1.14 -21.07 6.77
CA GLU A 32 2.33 -20.94 5.92
C GLU A 32 2.59 -19.49 5.48
N PHE A 33 1.59 -18.60 5.60
CA PHE A 33 1.68 -17.18 5.25
C PHE A 33 2.13 -16.30 6.43
N GLN A 34 2.71 -16.86 7.49
CA GLN A 34 3.26 -16.08 8.58
C GLN A 34 4.65 -15.53 8.18
N TYR A 35 4.84 -14.21 8.29
CA TYR A 35 6.10 -13.50 7.97
C TYR A 35 6.56 -13.65 6.53
N GLN A 36 5.66 -13.88 5.58
CA GLN A 36 6.00 -13.92 4.16
C GLN A 36 6.05 -12.51 3.58
N ASN A 37 6.94 -12.31 2.61
CA ASN A 37 7.10 -11.04 1.91
C ASN A 37 5.95 -10.84 0.91
N ILE A 38 5.57 -9.58 0.70
CA ILE A 38 4.86 -9.18 -0.51
C ILE A 38 5.90 -8.84 -1.56
N ILE A 39 5.78 -9.41 -2.76
CA ILE A 39 6.72 -9.20 -3.86
C ILE A 39 5.98 -8.75 -5.11
N GLN A 40 6.68 -8.02 -5.98
CA GLN A 40 6.22 -7.76 -7.35
C GLN A 40 6.80 -8.84 -8.26
N LYS A 41 5.93 -9.41 -9.10
CA LYS A 41 6.32 -10.36 -10.15
C LYS A 41 5.36 -10.21 -11.32
N ASP A 42 5.90 -10.04 -12.53
CA ASP A 42 5.14 -9.96 -13.78
C ASP A 42 3.98 -8.93 -13.73
N GLY A 43 4.21 -7.79 -13.06
CA GLY A 43 3.22 -6.73 -12.93
C GLY A 43 2.10 -7.02 -11.93
N GLN A 44 2.23 -8.05 -11.10
CA GLN A 44 1.27 -8.38 -10.03
C GLN A 44 1.95 -8.55 -8.68
N LEU A 45 1.17 -8.51 -7.60
CA LEU A 45 1.67 -8.77 -6.26
C LEU A 45 1.45 -10.21 -5.80
N TYR A 46 2.50 -10.81 -5.24
CA TYR A 46 2.52 -12.18 -4.73
C TYR A 46 2.98 -12.23 -3.28
N VAL A 47 2.66 -13.32 -2.61
CA VAL A 47 3.15 -13.68 -1.27
C VAL A 47 4.24 -14.73 -1.41
N SER A 48 5.46 -14.46 -0.93
CA SER A 48 6.62 -15.35 -1.08
C SER A 48 7.55 -15.33 0.14
N ALA A 49 8.17 -16.49 0.41
CA ALA A 49 9.17 -16.66 1.47
C ALA A 49 10.61 -16.38 1.02
N GLN A 50 10.87 -16.49 -0.27
CA GLN A 50 12.23 -16.61 -0.79
C GLN A 50 12.72 -15.31 -1.44
N ASP A 51 11.78 -14.54 -1.95
CA ASP A 51 12.04 -13.35 -2.76
C ASP A 51 12.11 -12.09 -1.91
N SER A 52 12.82 -11.08 -2.43
CA SER A 52 12.93 -9.79 -1.75
C SER A 52 11.61 -9.04 -1.78
N PRO A 53 11.20 -8.40 -0.66
CA PRO A 53 9.94 -7.68 -0.60
C PRO A 53 9.94 -6.44 -1.51
N VAL A 54 8.79 -6.17 -2.13
CA VAL A 54 8.55 -4.92 -2.84
C VAL A 54 8.61 -3.75 -1.86
N THR A 55 9.22 -2.65 -2.30
CA THR A 55 9.30 -1.41 -1.51
C THR A 55 8.25 -0.43 -2.03
N LEU A 56 7.27 -0.13 -1.21
CA LEU A 56 6.09 0.66 -1.54
C LEU A 56 6.21 2.08 -1.00
N ILE A 57 5.59 3.01 -1.72
CA ILE A 57 5.42 4.42 -1.33
C ILE A 57 3.93 4.70 -1.22
N LEU A 58 3.48 5.28 -0.10
CA LEU A 58 2.10 5.71 0.11
C LEU A 58 1.97 7.23 -0.11
N ASP A 59 1.15 7.63 -1.08
CA ASP A 59 0.66 9.00 -1.20
C ASP A 59 -0.43 9.22 -0.13
N THR A 60 -0.10 9.95 0.93
CA THR A 60 -1.00 10.18 2.06
C THR A 60 -2.17 11.12 1.73
N SER A 61 -2.14 11.79 0.58
CA SER A 61 -3.19 12.73 0.17
C SER A 61 -4.44 12.02 -0.37
N ASP A 62 -4.27 10.90 -1.07
CA ASP A 62 -5.38 10.14 -1.66
C ASP A 62 -5.31 8.63 -1.44
N GLY A 63 -4.28 8.15 -0.75
CA GLY A 63 -4.11 6.75 -0.40
C GLY A 63 -3.79 5.88 -1.61
N THR A 64 -3.00 6.38 -2.56
CA THR A 64 -2.45 5.55 -3.65
C THR A 64 -1.11 4.94 -3.24
N LEU A 65 -0.85 3.73 -3.72
CA LEU A 65 0.45 3.07 -3.56
C LEU A 65 1.22 3.07 -4.89
N SER A 66 2.54 3.13 -4.79
CA SER A 66 3.45 2.89 -5.90
C SER A 66 4.63 2.03 -5.47
N ASP A 67 5.21 1.29 -6.41
CA ASP A 67 6.49 0.62 -6.20
C ASP A 67 7.61 1.64 -6.40
N SER A 68 8.48 1.81 -5.40
CA SER A 68 9.62 2.71 -5.46
C SER A 68 10.65 2.35 -6.54
N THR A 69 10.66 1.08 -6.98
CA THR A 69 11.60 0.54 -7.97
C THR A 69 11.11 0.81 -9.40
N THR A 70 9.90 0.34 -9.72
CA THR A 70 9.32 0.49 -11.07
C THR A 70 8.70 1.86 -11.30
N ARG A 71 8.31 2.55 -10.20
CA ARG A 71 7.54 3.80 -10.18
C ARG A 71 6.12 3.66 -10.72
N GLU A 72 5.66 2.44 -10.95
CA GLU A 72 4.28 2.15 -11.29
C GLU A 72 3.41 2.19 -10.03
N TYR A 73 2.13 2.50 -10.21
CA TYR A 73 1.12 2.55 -9.16
C TYR A 73 0.42 1.20 -9.02
N ILE A 74 -0.20 0.96 -7.87
CA ILE A 74 -0.93 -0.28 -7.62
C ILE A 74 -2.44 -0.07 -7.85
N GLN A 75 -3.01 -0.93 -8.69
CA GLN A 75 -4.44 -1.04 -8.93
C GLN A 75 -4.95 -2.40 -8.45
N VAL A 76 -6.11 -2.39 -7.80
CA VAL A 76 -6.90 -3.58 -7.51
C VAL A 76 -7.97 -3.70 -8.61
N LEU A 77 -7.87 -4.75 -9.42
CA LEU A 77 -8.82 -5.08 -10.49
C LEU A 77 -9.24 -6.54 -10.31
N ASP A 78 -10.55 -6.81 -10.29
CA ASP A 78 -11.10 -8.16 -10.10
C ASP A 78 -10.46 -8.91 -8.92
N THR A 79 -10.28 -8.20 -7.79
CA THR A 79 -9.65 -8.67 -6.53
C THR A 79 -8.14 -8.85 -6.56
N LEU A 80 -7.50 -8.72 -7.72
CA LEU A 80 -6.06 -8.90 -7.91
C LEU A 80 -5.33 -7.56 -7.96
N PHE A 81 -4.08 -7.56 -7.49
CA PHE A 81 -3.23 -6.37 -7.44
C PHE A 81 -2.31 -6.35 -8.66
N TYR A 82 -2.33 -5.24 -9.39
CA TYR A 82 -1.57 -5.01 -10.61
C TYR A 82 -0.79 -3.71 -10.54
N GLU A 83 0.35 -3.66 -11.22
CA GLU A 83 0.98 -2.40 -11.58
C GLU A 83 0.18 -1.69 -12.67
N THR A 84 0.12 -0.36 -12.58
CA THR A 84 -0.62 0.51 -13.47
C THR A 84 -0.07 1.93 -13.43
N ASN A 85 -0.66 2.82 -14.24
CA ASN A 85 -0.38 4.24 -14.17
C ASN A 85 -1.20 4.94 -13.06
N ARG A 86 -0.79 6.15 -12.67
CA ARG A 86 -1.45 6.93 -11.60
C ARG A 86 -2.95 7.14 -11.79
N LYS A 87 -3.42 7.27 -13.03
CA LYS A 87 -4.84 7.59 -13.33
C LYS A 87 -5.76 6.45 -12.92
N ASP A 88 -5.28 5.21 -13.06
CA ASP A 88 -6.05 4.00 -12.81
C ASP A 88 -5.70 3.36 -11.44
N ALA A 89 -4.82 4.00 -10.67
CA ALA A 89 -4.38 3.55 -9.36
C ALA A 89 -5.55 3.46 -8.37
N THR A 90 -5.53 2.41 -7.55
CA THR A 90 -6.51 2.25 -6.48
C THR A 90 -6.19 3.18 -5.32
N LYS A 91 -7.23 3.86 -4.85
CA LYS A 91 -7.19 4.81 -3.73
C LYS A 91 -7.69 4.16 -2.44
N GLY A 92 -7.40 4.81 -1.32
CA GLY A 92 -7.89 4.38 -0.01
C GLY A 92 -6.96 3.41 0.73
N PHE A 93 -5.73 3.24 0.26
CA PHE A 93 -4.69 2.63 1.07
C PHE A 93 -4.31 3.54 2.23
N ALA A 94 -4.06 2.95 3.39
CA ALA A 94 -3.62 3.66 4.57
C ALA A 94 -2.79 2.75 5.48
N ILE A 95 -1.90 3.36 6.28
CA ILE A 95 -1.22 2.67 7.37
C ILE A 95 -1.99 2.98 8.66
N LYS A 96 -2.53 1.95 9.31
CA LYS A 96 -3.24 2.04 10.59
C LYS A 96 -2.62 1.07 11.58
N ASP A 97 -2.21 1.56 12.74
CA ASP A 97 -1.59 0.75 13.81
C ASP A 97 -0.40 -0.13 13.34
N GLY A 98 0.35 0.36 12.34
CA GLY A 98 1.49 -0.38 11.75
C GLY A 98 1.12 -1.41 10.69
N TYR A 99 -0.13 -1.43 10.23
CA TYR A 99 -0.62 -2.33 9.17
C TYR A 99 -1.10 -1.55 7.96
N LEU A 100 -0.81 -2.08 6.77
CA LEU A 100 -1.39 -1.62 5.52
C LEU A 100 -2.85 -2.08 5.45
N THR A 101 -3.73 -1.14 5.15
CA THR A 101 -5.18 -1.33 5.01
C THR A 101 -5.62 -0.76 3.67
N LEU A 102 -6.73 -1.27 3.13
CA LEU A 102 -7.39 -0.73 1.94
C LEU A 102 -8.88 -0.60 2.24
N ASN A 103 -9.35 0.61 2.59
CA ASN A 103 -10.73 0.82 3.06
C ASN A 103 -11.15 -0.23 4.10
N ASP A 104 -12.19 -1.01 3.81
CA ASP A 104 -12.70 -2.13 4.61
C ASP A 104 -12.41 -3.51 3.98
N GLU A 105 -11.55 -3.56 2.96
CA GLU A 105 -11.14 -4.79 2.28
C GLU A 105 -10.17 -5.60 3.16
N ALA A 106 -10.33 -6.92 3.11
CA ALA A 106 -9.37 -7.85 3.69
C ALA A 106 -8.37 -8.31 2.62
N PHE A 107 -7.20 -8.78 3.04
CA PHE A 107 -6.18 -9.31 2.13
C PHE A 107 -6.10 -10.83 2.25
N TYR A 108 -5.78 -11.51 1.16
CA TYR A 108 -5.66 -12.97 1.12
C TYR A 108 -4.46 -13.38 0.26
N ALA A 109 -3.95 -14.59 0.51
CA ALA A 109 -3.02 -15.27 -0.38
C ALA A 109 -3.77 -16.36 -1.12
N CYS A 110 -4.12 -16.14 -2.38
CA CYS A 110 -4.82 -17.14 -3.19
C CYS A 110 -3.86 -17.94 -4.06
N GLY A 111 -3.99 -19.26 -4.03
CA GLY A 111 -3.21 -20.16 -4.88
C GLY A 111 -3.40 -19.85 -6.37
N ALA A 112 -2.29 -19.66 -7.08
CA ALA A 112 -2.24 -19.39 -8.52
C ALA A 112 -1.67 -20.58 -9.34
N GLY A 113 -1.42 -21.72 -8.69
CA GLY A 113 -0.72 -22.87 -9.25
C GLY A 113 0.77 -22.88 -8.90
N HIS A 114 1.44 -24.02 -9.07
CA HIS A 114 2.90 -24.18 -8.88
C HIS A 114 3.48 -23.65 -7.54
N ASN A 115 2.71 -23.72 -6.45
CA ASN A 115 3.07 -23.16 -5.12
C ASN A 115 3.25 -21.62 -5.11
N GLU A 116 2.60 -20.93 -6.04
CA GLU A 116 2.57 -19.47 -6.09
C GLU A 116 1.26 -18.96 -5.51
N TYR A 117 1.35 -17.87 -4.76
CA TYR A 117 0.20 -17.26 -4.10
C TYR A 117 0.12 -15.78 -4.47
N LYS A 118 -0.99 -15.38 -5.09
CA LYS A 118 -1.24 -13.97 -5.40
C LYS A 118 -1.81 -13.29 -4.17
N LEU A 119 -1.40 -12.04 -3.94
CA LEU A 119 -2.11 -11.18 -3.00
C LEU A 119 -3.44 -10.78 -3.64
N THR A 120 -4.55 -10.94 -2.91
CA THR A 120 -5.90 -10.62 -3.40
C THR A 120 -6.74 -9.96 -2.31
N THR A 121 -7.89 -9.36 -2.69
CA THR A 121 -8.91 -8.88 -1.73
C THR A 121 -10.05 -9.87 -1.48
N ALA A 122 -10.07 -11.00 -2.17
CA ALA A 122 -11.02 -12.06 -1.92
C ALA A 122 -10.44 -13.43 -2.28
N CYS A 123 -10.68 -14.41 -1.42
CA CYS A 123 -10.37 -15.82 -1.66
C CYS A 123 -11.46 -16.70 -1.05
N SER A 124 -11.96 -17.67 -1.79
CA SER A 124 -13.06 -18.53 -1.33
C SER A 124 -12.65 -19.54 -0.26
N THR A 125 -11.37 -19.86 -0.16
CA THR A 125 -10.86 -20.96 0.66
C THR A 125 -9.96 -20.53 1.81
N ASP A 126 -9.57 -19.26 1.85
CA ASP A 126 -8.50 -18.79 2.73
C ASP A 126 -8.99 -17.73 3.72
N GLU A 127 -8.33 -17.70 4.87
CA GLU A 127 -8.60 -16.71 5.90
C GLU A 127 -7.77 -15.43 5.67
N PRO A 128 -8.23 -14.26 6.12
CA PRO A 128 -7.59 -13.00 5.78
C PRO A 128 -6.22 -12.81 6.43
N LEU A 129 -5.29 -12.20 5.72
CA LEU A 129 -3.94 -11.85 6.18
C LEU A 129 -3.92 -10.41 6.69
N ALA A 130 -3.21 -10.17 7.77
CA ALA A 130 -2.82 -8.82 8.14
C ALA A 130 -1.51 -8.46 7.42
N LEU A 131 -1.43 -7.26 6.87
CA LEU A 131 -0.25 -6.77 6.15
C LEU A 131 0.53 -5.81 7.05
N LYS A 132 1.59 -6.28 7.70
CA LYS A 132 2.40 -5.48 8.61
C LYS A 132 3.44 -4.66 7.85
N VAL A 133 3.48 -3.37 8.14
CA VAL A 133 4.48 -2.44 7.64
C VAL A 133 5.81 -2.67 8.36
N VAL A 134 6.89 -2.76 7.60
CA VAL A 134 8.27 -2.90 8.10
C VAL A 134 9.21 -2.00 7.30
N ASP A 135 10.40 -1.73 7.83
CA ASP A 135 11.41 -0.85 7.22
C ASP A 135 10.85 0.53 6.80
N GLN A 136 9.90 1.09 7.57
CA GLN A 136 9.28 2.37 7.25
C GLN A 136 10.27 3.53 7.44
N SER A 137 10.32 4.41 6.45
CA SER A 137 11.02 5.70 6.49
C SER A 137 10.17 6.78 5.84
N ASP A 138 10.32 8.02 6.28
CA ASP A 138 9.58 9.14 5.72
C ASP A 138 10.49 9.91 4.75
N THR A 139 9.96 10.26 3.57
CA THR A 139 10.68 11.13 2.61
C THR A 139 10.63 12.58 3.09
N ASN A 140 11.78 13.09 3.52
CA ASN A 140 11.99 14.52 3.83
C ASN A 140 12.01 15.39 2.57
#